data_AF-B4UB44-F1
#
_entry.id   AF-B4UB44-F1
#
_cell.length_a   1.000
_cell.length_b   1.000
_cell.length_c   1.000
_cell.angle_alpha   90.00
_cell.angle_beta   90.00
_cell.angle_gamma   90.00
#
_symmetry.space_group_name_H-M   'P 1'
#
loop_
_entity.id
_entity.type
_entity.pdbx_description
1 polymer ?
#
loop_
_entity_poly.entity_id
_entity_poly.type
_entity_poly.pdbx_seq_one_letter_code
_entity_poly.pdbx_strand_id
1 'polypeptide(L)'
;MRTPTLLRLSALCAGLLAAAAARAQDVPFEPSGEVRVLAWGTMGTSAAFDEGRIVGPTVNLTRREDGTWAGDLAGRNIALEIREGRLTGANVNLVLTQKGSATHGEGLFYGIRFRFDLDGKRLSARFGDCTVDAKRLKAPGQLRGDAACLRRGASFPSSSRATVQLIGDAANEPPPLPQLALALLATMAD
;
A
#
# COMPACT_ATOMS: atom_id res chain seq x y z
N MET A 1 79.41 7.17 -10.84
CA MET A 1 78.20 8.02 -10.78
C MET A 1 77.10 7.21 -10.12
N ARG A 2 76.38 7.82 -9.18
CA ARG A 2 75.41 7.18 -8.27
C ARG A 2 74.09 6.93 -9.00
N THR A 3 73.54 5.71 -8.88
CA THR A 3 72.15 5.39 -9.25
C THR A 3 71.35 5.18 -7.95
N PRO A 4 70.30 5.98 -7.67
CA PRO A 4 69.47 5.79 -6.50
C PRO A 4 68.19 4.99 -6.79
N THR A 5 67.87 4.11 -5.83
CA THR A 5 66.59 4.01 -5.11
C THR A 5 65.28 3.71 -5.88
N LEU A 6 64.63 2.60 -5.51
CA LEU A 6 63.33 2.56 -4.78
C LEU A 6 62.70 1.18 -4.98
N LEU A 7 62.95 0.27 -4.01
CA LEU A 7 62.27 -1.01 -3.93
C LEU A 7 60.83 -0.80 -3.45
N ARG A 8 59.89 -1.29 -4.25
CA ARG A 8 58.46 -1.36 -3.97
C ARG A 8 58.19 -2.35 -2.83
N LEU A 9 57.43 -1.93 -1.82
CA LEU A 9 56.71 -2.85 -0.93
C LEU A 9 55.21 -2.58 -1.08
N SER A 10 54.56 -3.37 -1.92
CA SER A 10 53.12 -3.49 -2.01
C SER A 10 52.69 -4.66 -1.14
N ALA A 11 52.21 -4.40 0.08
CA ALA A 11 51.64 -5.43 0.93
C ALA A 11 50.16 -5.65 0.54
N LEU A 12 49.88 -6.82 -0.04
CA LEU A 12 48.54 -7.33 -0.28
C LEU A 12 47.86 -7.66 1.06
N CYS A 13 46.82 -6.90 1.42
CA CYS A 13 45.79 -7.35 2.36
C CYS A 13 44.56 -7.80 1.57
N ALA A 14 44.55 -9.05 1.13
CA ALA A 14 43.37 -9.71 0.59
C ALA A 14 42.49 -10.18 1.76
N GLY A 15 41.66 -9.28 2.29
CA GLY A 15 40.63 -9.61 3.27
C GLY A 15 39.52 -10.42 2.62
N LEU A 16 39.38 -11.69 3.03
CA LEU A 16 38.24 -12.54 2.71
C LEU A 16 36.95 -11.92 3.29
N LEU A 17 36.21 -11.18 2.46
CA LEU A 17 34.81 -10.88 2.70
C LEU A 17 34.00 -12.15 2.41
N ALA A 18 33.84 -12.99 3.41
CA ALA A 18 32.85 -14.06 3.38
C ALA A 18 31.46 -13.39 3.33
N ALA A 19 30.88 -13.34 2.14
CA ALA A 19 29.51 -12.91 1.92
C ALA A 19 28.58 -13.94 2.59
N ALA A 20 28.20 -13.68 3.84
CA ALA A 20 27.07 -14.36 4.44
C ALA A 20 25.82 -13.91 3.67
N ALA A 21 25.44 -14.69 2.66
CA ALA A 21 24.13 -14.57 2.05
C ALA A 21 23.11 -14.92 3.13
N ALA A 22 22.59 -13.91 3.81
CA ALA A 22 21.46 -14.05 4.69
C ALA A 22 20.34 -14.69 3.87
N ARG A 23 20.03 -15.95 4.17
CA ARG A 23 18.86 -16.61 3.61
C ARG A 23 17.66 -15.89 4.22
N ALA A 24 17.01 -15.07 3.42
CA ALA A 24 15.70 -14.54 3.77
C ALA A 24 14.83 -15.75 4.14
N GLN A 25 14.44 -15.85 5.41
CA GLN A 25 13.50 -16.87 5.84
C GLN A 25 12.17 -16.51 5.19
N ASP A 26 11.69 -17.35 4.28
CA ASP A 26 10.35 -17.24 3.72
C ASP A 26 9.35 -17.54 4.85
N VAL A 27 9.02 -16.51 5.62
CA VAL A 27 7.92 -16.57 6.58
C VAL A 27 6.63 -16.67 5.76
N PRO A 28 5.79 -17.70 5.97
CA PRO A 28 4.49 -17.81 5.31
C PRO A 28 3.67 -16.55 5.53
N PHE A 29 3.00 -16.07 4.47
CA PHE A 29 2.09 -14.94 4.58
C PHE A 29 0.76 -15.39 5.19
N GLU A 30 0.46 -14.89 6.40
CA GLU A 30 -0.78 -15.16 7.12
C GLU A 30 -1.53 -13.84 7.32
N PRO A 31 -2.52 -13.51 6.46
CA PRO A 31 -3.13 -12.19 6.48
C PRO A 31 -3.92 -11.97 7.78
N SER A 32 -3.61 -10.88 8.47
CA SER A 32 -4.36 -10.44 9.65
C SER A 32 -5.55 -9.55 9.27
N GLY A 33 -5.52 -8.91 8.09
CA GLY A 33 -6.62 -8.12 7.56
C GLY A 33 -6.74 -8.17 6.04
N GLU A 34 -7.90 -7.82 5.51
CA GLU A 34 -8.13 -7.74 4.06
C GLU A 34 -9.20 -6.70 3.70
N VAL A 35 -8.98 -6.00 2.58
CA VAL A 35 -9.99 -5.17 1.92
C VAL A 35 -10.41 -5.87 0.64
N ARG A 36 -11.72 -6.11 0.47
CA ARG A 36 -12.31 -6.60 -0.78
C ARG A 36 -13.30 -5.59 -1.34
N VAL A 37 -13.23 -5.32 -2.63
CA VAL A 37 -14.18 -4.47 -3.35
C VAL A 37 -14.85 -5.29 -4.45
N LEU A 38 -16.15 -5.48 -4.32
CA LEU A 38 -16.99 -6.22 -5.26
C LEU A 38 -17.95 -5.25 -5.94
N ALA A 39 -17.59 -4.75 -7.12
CA ALA A 39 -18.46 -3.94 -7.96
C ALA A 39 -19.26 -4.83 -8.93
N TRP A 40 -20.59 -4.68 -8.93
CA TRP A 40 -21.48 -5.50 -9.75
C TRP A 40 -21.16 -5.35 -11.24
N GLY A 41 -20.93 -6.48 -11.91
CA GLY A 41 -20.57 -6.53 -13.33
C GLY A 41 -19.09 -6.34 -13.64
N THR A 42 -18.21 -6.37 -12.63
CA THR A 42 -16.75 -6.30 -12.78
C THR A 42 -16.07 -7.47 -12.05
N MET A 43 -14.79 -7.73 -12.37
CA MET A 43 -13.96 -8.59 -11.53
C MET A 43 -13.69 -7.85 -10.22
N GLY A 44 -13.97 -8.47 -9.08
CA GLY A 44 -13.69 -7.88 -7.78
C GLY A 44 -12.19 -7.74 -7.55
N THR A 45 -11.80 -6.74 -6.77
CA THR A 45 -10.41 -6.50 -6.36
C THR A 45 -10.26 -6.76 -4.88
N SER A 46 -9.07 -7.19 -4.45
CA SER A 46 -8.76 -7.32 -3.02
C SER A 46 -7.29 -7.07 -2.71
N ALA A 47 -7.02 -6.68 -1.47
CA ALA A 47 -5.68 -6.58 -0.92
C ALA A 47 -5.70 -7.05 0.53
N ALA A 48 -4.97 -8.14 0.79
CA ALA A 48 -4.77 -8.70 2.11
C ALA A 48 -3.46 -8.18 2.70
N PHE A 49 -3.38 -8.07 4.02
CA PHE A 49 -2.20 -7.55 4.70
C PHE A 49 -1.97 -8.21 6.04
N ASP A 50 -0.72 -8.16 6.49
CA ASP A 50 -0.28 -8.41 7.86
C ASP A 50 0.66 -7.28 8.33
N GLU A 51 1.43 -7.49 9.40
CA GLU A 51 2.38 -6.49 9.89
C GLU A 51 3.48 -6.14 8.86
N GLY A 52 3.91 -7.11 8.05
CA GLY A 52 5.09 -7.04 7.20
C GLY A 52 4.81 -7.07 5.70
N ARG A 53 3.60 -7.40 5.25
CA ARG A 53 3.28 -7.63 3.84
C ARG A 53 1.89 -7.14 3.47
N ILE A 54 1.76 -6.71 2.22
CA ILE A 54 0.47 -6.42 1.57
C ILE A 54 0.47 -7.12 0.22
N VAL A 55 -0.52 -7.98 -0.02
CA VAL A 55 -0.59 -8.86 -1.17
C VAL A 55 -1.99 -8.80 -1.79
N GLY A 56 -2.05 -8.65 -3.11
CA GLY A 56 -3.27 -8.61 -3.91
C GLY A 56 -2.95 -8.60 -5.40
N PRO A 57 -3.96 -8.58 -6.30
CA PRO A 57 -3.74 -8.60 -7.74
C PRO A 57 -2.92 -7.41 -8.27
N THR A 58 -3.07 -6.25 -7.63
CA THR A 58 -2.38 -5.01 -7.99
C THR A 58 -1.35 -4.56 -6.96
N VAL A 59 -1.00 -5.42 -5.98
CA VAL A 59 -0.07 -5.03 -4.92
C VAL A 59 0.73 -6.22 -4.40
N ASN A 60 2.02 -6.01 -4.22
CA ASN A 60 2.90 -6.91 -3.48
C ASN A 60 3.98 -6.07 -2.81
N LEU A 61 3.71 -5.63 -1.58
CA LEU A 61 4.61 -4.82 -0.78
C LEU A 61 5.12 -5.63 0.41
N THR A 62 6.38 -5.40 0.78
CA THR A 62 7.02 -5.97 1.96
C THR A 62 7.67 -4.85 2.76
N ARG A 63 7.50 -4.91 4.08
CA ARG A 63 8.17 -4.05 5.04
C ARG A 63 9.59 -4.56 5.26
N ARG A 64 10.56 -3.67 5.13
CA ARG A 64 11.98 -3.93 5.38
C ARG A 64 12.30 -3.79 6.86
N GLU A 65 13.48 -4.26 7.25
CA GLU A 65 13.98 -4.18 8.64
C GLU A 65 14.10 -2.73 9.14
N ASP A 66 14.37 -1.77 8.25
CA ASP A 66 14.42 -0.34 8.56
C ASP A 66 13.04 0.31 8.72
N GLY A 67 11.96 -0.47 8.59
CA GLY A 67 10.57 -0.03 8.69
C GLY A 67 10.00 0.58 7.41
N THR A 68 10.80 0.77 6.36
CA THR A 68 10.32 1.20 5.04
C THR A 68 9.56 0.08 4.34
N TRP A 69 8.72 0.42 3.37
CA TRP A 69 7.99 -0.53 2.54
C TRP A 69 8.50 -0.49 1.12
N ALA A 70 8.49 -1.63 0.43
CA ALA A 70 8.79 -1.66 -1.00
C ALA A 70 8.19 -2.86 -1.71
N GLY A 71 8.10 -2.73 -3.04
CA GLY A 71 7.58 -3.76 -3.93
C GLY A 71 6.77 -3.13 -5.06
N ASP A 72 5.79 -3.86 -5.56
CA ASP A 72 4.88 -3.37 -6.61
C ASP A 72 3.57 -2.87 -6.01
N LEU A 73 3.10 -1.73 -6.52
CA LEU A 73 1.74 -1.25 -6.31
C LEU A 73 1.22 -0.62 -7.61
N ALA A 74 0.12 -1.16 -8.14
CA ALA A 74 -0.51 -0.77 -9.38
C ALA A 74 0.48 -0.76 -10.58
N GLY A 75 1.36 -1.78 -10.66
CA GLY A 75 2.35 -1.89 -11.74
C GLY A 75 3.49 -0.89 -11.61
N ARG A 76 3.74 -0.38 -10.41
CA ARG A 76 4.82 0.57 -10.10
C ARG A 76 5.68 -0.02 -8.99
N ASN A 77 6.98 -0.12 -9.26
CA ASN A 77 7.97 -0.37 -8.22
C ASN A 77 8.07 0.87 -7.32
N ILE A 78 7.74 0.70 -6.03
CA ILE A 78 7.76 1.78 -5.05
C ILE A 78 8.71 1.44 -3.89
N ALA A 79 9.21 2.51 -3.28
CA ALA A 79 9.84 2.49 -1.98
C ALA A 79 9.20 3.62 -1.15
N LEU A 80 8.64 3.26 0.00
CA LEU A 80 7.85 4.14 0.84
C LEU A 80 8.44 4.18 2.24
N GLU A 81 8.48 5.38 2.79
CA GLU A 81 8.79 5.64 4.18
C GLU A 81 7.51 6.09 4.90
N ILE A 82 7.28 5.55 6.10
CA ILE A 82 6.16 5.93 6.95
C ILE A 82 6.72 6.66 8.18
N ARG A 83 6.41 7.95 8.32
CA ARG A 83 6.79 8.77 9.48
C ARG A 83 5.64 9.66 9.89
N GLU A 84 5.27 9.64 11.17
CA GLU A 84 4.31 10.58 11.76
C GLU A 84 2.98 10.68 10.98
N GLY A 85 2.43 9.53 10.57
CA GLY A 85 1.20 9.48 9.78
C GLY A 85 1.37 9.90 8.32
N ARG A 86 2.59 10.13 7.83
CA ARG A 86 2.86 10.42 6.42
C ARG A 86 3.50 9.22 5.75
N LEU A 87 3.03 8.90 4.55
CA LEU A 87 3.58 7.87 3.68
C LEU A 87 4.19 8.56 2.47
N THR A 88 5.50 8.48 2.33
CA THR A 88 6.26 9.27 1.36
C THR A 88 7.19 8.39 0.54
N GLY A 89 7.38 8.73 -0.73
CA GLY A 89 8.26 8.01 -1.64
C GLY A 89 8.37 8.75 -2.98
N ALA A 90 9.07 8.16 -3.94
CA ALA A 90 9.17 8.74 -5.27
C ALA A 90 7.77 8.82 -5.93
N ASN A 91 7.29 10.04 -6.16
CA ASN A 91 5.94 10.33 -6.67
C ASN A 91 4.78 9.86 -5.77
N VAL A 92 5.04 9.60 -4.49
CA VAL A 92 4.01 9.24 -3.52
C VAL A 92 4.13 10.16 -2.30
N ASN A 93 3.02 10.79 -1.92
CA ASN A 93 2.94 11.60 -0.71
C ASN A 93 1.50 11.56 -0.21
N LEU A 94 1.26 10.74 0.81
CA LEU A 94 -0.02 10.62 1.49
C LEU A 94 0.12 11.09 2.94
N VAL A 95 -0.88 11.82 3.42
CA VAL A 95 -1.05 12.18 4.83
C VAL A 95 -2.19 11.34 5.35
N LEU A 96 -1.96 10.63 6.45
CA LEU A 96 -2.88 9.74 7.11
C LEU A 96 -3.13 10.28 8.51
N THR A 97 -4.40 10.39 8.88
CA THR A 97 -4.83 10.89 10.19
C THR A 97 -5.85 9.95 10.78
N GLN A 98 -5.82 9.81 12.11
CA GLN A 98 -6.74 8.99 12.85
C GLN A 98 -7.19 9.73 14.10
N LYS A 99 -8.50 9.85 14.28
CA LYS A 99 -9.12 10.52 15.42
C LYS A 99 -10.28 9.66 15.94
N GLY A 100 -10.04 8.97 17.05
CA GLY A 100 -10.97 7.96 17.54
C GLY A 100 -11.12 6.82 16.52
N SER A 101 -12.35 6.45 16.18
CA SER A 101 -12.63 5.45 15.13
C SER A 101 -12.58 6.04 13.72
N ALA A 102 -12.51 7.36 13.57
CA ALA A 102 -12.43 8.01 12.27
C ALA A 102 -11.00 7.98 11.74
N THR A 103 -10.86 7.50 10.53
CA THR A 103 -9.62 7.36 9.80
C THR A 103 -9.75 8.13 8.48
N HIS A 104 -8.76 8.95 8.16
CA HIS A 104 -8.71 9.74 6.95
C HIS A 104 -7.33 9.62 6.31
N GLY A 105 -7.27 9.58 4.99
CA GLY A 105 -6.02 9.73 4.28
C GLY A 105 -6.20 10.46 2.97
N GLU A 106 -5.24 11.30 2.62
CA GLU A 106 -5.26 12.06 1.38
C GLU A 106 -3.87 12.33 0.83
N GLY A 107 -3.77 12.55 -0.47
CA GLY A 107 -2.52 12.98 -1.10
C GLY A 107 -2.42 12.59 -2.56
N LEU A 108 -1.19 12.34 -3.00
CA LEU A 108 -0.86 12.01 -4.38
C LEU A 108 -0.17 10.64 -4.47
N PHE A 109 -0.57 9.88 -5.48
CA PHE A 109 0.10 8.66 -5.93
C PHE A 109 0.32 8.78 -7.44
N TYR A 110 1.57 8.92 -7.87
CA TYR A 110 1.98 9.15 -9.26
C TYR A 110 1.20 10.29 -9.95
N GLY A 111 0.99 11.39 -9.21
CA GLY A 111 0.25 12.57 -9.69
C GLY A 111 -1.27 12.41 -9.68
N ILE A 112 -1.80 11.23 -9.34
CA ILE A 112 -3.23 10.97 -9.17
C ILE A 112 -3.62 11.25 -7.71
N ARG A 113 -4.68 12.04 -7.52
CA ARG A 113 -5.22 12.31 -6.18
C ARG A 113 -5.88 11.06 -5.61
N PHE A 114 -5.48 10.72 -4.39
CA PHE A 114 -6.11 9.69 -3.57
C PHE A 114 -6.67 10.35 -2.31
N ARG A 115 -7.90 10.00 -1.94
CA ARG A 115 -8.52 10.39 -0.66
C ARG A 115 -9.40 9.28 -0.15
N PHE A 116 -9.43 9.05 1.15
CA PHE A 116 -10.44 8.23 1.79
C PHE A 116 -10.81 8.74 3.19
N ASP A 117 -12.03 8.44 3.58
CA ASP A 117 -12.64 8.70 4.88
C ASP A 117 -13.37 7.43 5.33
N LEU A 118 -13.02 6.92 6.52
CA LEU A 118 -13.65 5.75 7.13
C LEU A 118 -14.01 6.07 8.59
N ASP A 119 -15.30 6.10 8.94
CA ASP A 119 -15.78 6.58 10.26
C ASP A 119 -16.58 5.55 11.07
N GLY A 120 -16.27 4.27 10.90
CA GLY A 120 -17.02 3.16 11.51
C GLY A 120 -18.41 2.96 10.90
N LYS A 121 -19.00 3.95 10.23
CA LYS A 121 -20.34 3.86 9.62
C LYS A 121 -20.32 3.92 8.11
N ARG A 122 -19.32 4.59 7.53
CA ARG A 122 -19.23 4.86 6.10
C ARG A 122 -17.77 4.81 5.66
N LEU A 123 -17.56 4.33 4.44
CA LEU A 123 -16.34 4.51 3.66
C LEU A 123 -16.67 5.43 2.50
N SER A 124 -15.95 6.54 2.38
CA SER A 124 -15.91 7.35 1.16
C SER A 124 -14.47 7.37 0.67
N ALA A 125 -14.24 6.97 -0.58
CA ALA A 125 -12.92 6.95 -1.16
C ALA A 125 -12.94 7.50 -2.59
N ARG A 126 -11.84 8.10 -3.02
CA ARG A 126 -11.63 8.63 -4.36
C ARG A 126 -10.21 8.37 -4.82
N PHE A 127 -10.06 7.87 -6.04
CA PHE A 127 -8.78 7.72 -6.72
C PHE A 127 -8.94 8.24 -8.16
N GLY A 128 -8.32 9.39 -8.45
CA GLY A 128 -8.51 10.07 -9.73
C GLY A 128 -9.98 10.40 -10.00
N ASP A 129 -10.56 9.75 -11.00
CA ASP A 129 -11.96 9.90 -11.42
C ASP A 129 -12.87 8.77 -10.94
N CYS A 130 -12.34 7.85 -10.14
CA CYS A 130 -13.10 6.79 -9.48
C CYS A 130 -13.46 7.18 -8.05
N THR A 131 -14.69 6.91 -7.65
CA THR A 131 -15.24 7.15 -6.31
C THR A 131 -15.95 5.92 -5.79
N VAL A 132 -15.80 5.64 -4.51
CA VAL A 132 -16.57 4.63 -3.76
C VAL A 132 -17.24 5.34 -2.60
N ASP A 133 -18.53 5.10 -2.41
CA ASP A 133 -19.30 5.57 -1.28
C ASP A 133 -20.16 4.43 -0.74
N ALA A 134 -19.79 3.89 0.42
CA ALA A 134 -20.40 2.71 1.00
C ALA A 134 -20.76 2.92 2.47
N LYS A 135 -21.93 2.44 2.88
CA LYS A 135 -22.40 2.49 4.28
C LYS A 135 -22.34 1.11 4.90
N ARG A 136 -21.99 1.04 6.18
CA ARG A 136 -21.93 -0.20 6.94
C ARG A 136 -23.30 -0.88 6.96
N LEU A 137 -23.30 -2.18 6.70
CA LEU A 137 -24.45 -3.06 6.82
C LEU A 137 -24.60 -3.57 8.25
N LYS A 138 -25.68 -4.29 8.54
CA LYS A 138 -25.85 -4.96 9.84
C LYS A 138 -24.77 -6.01 10.11
N ALA A 139 -24.19 -6.60 9.06
CA ALA A 139 -23.10 -7.55 9.17
C ALA A 139 -21.77 -6.82 9.49
N PRO A 140 -21.00 -7.26 10.50
CA PRO A 140 -19.69 -6.68 10.82
C PRO A 140 -18.76 -6.67 9.61
N GLY A 141 -18.00 -5.58 9.44
CA GLY A 141 -17.00 -5.42 8.37
C GLY A 141 -17.57 -5.23 6.96
N GLN A 142 -18.88 -5.37 6.75
CA GLN A 142 -19.47 -5.20 5.42
C GLN A 142 -20.02 -3.79 5.23
N LEU A 143 -19.65 -3.15 4.12
CA LEU A 143 -20.20 -1.89 3.65
C LEU A 143 -20.78 -2.08 2.25
N ARG A 144 -21.87 -1.38 1.95
CA ARG A 144 -22.50 -1.40 0.63
C ARG A 144 -22.88 0.01 0.20
N GLY A 145 -22.70 0.28 -1.08
CA GLY A 145 -23.15 1.50 -1.71
C GLY A 145 -22.81 1.52 -3.18
N ASP A 146 -22.23 2.62 -3.63
CA ASP A 146 -22.06 2.93 -5.05
C ASP A 146 -20.57 3.14 -5.35
N ALA A 147 -20.12 2.57 -6.47
CA ALA A 147 -18.83 2.85 -7.07
C ALA A 147 -19.05 3.46 -8.45
N ALA A 148 -18.37 4.55 -8.75
CA ALA A 148 -18.49 5.24 -10.03
C ALA A 148 -17.11 5.65 -10.53
N CYS A 149 -16.84 5.40 -11.81
CA CYS A 149 -15.61 5.82 -12.48
C CYS A 149 -15.96 6.56 -13.77
N LEU A 150 -15.29 7.70 -14.01
CA LEU A 150 -15.36 8.35 -15.31
C LEU A 150 -14.24 7.78 -16.21
N ARG A 151 -14.63 7.04 -17.26
CA ARG A 151 -13.66 6.59 -18.26
C ARG A 151 -13.24 7.78 -19.12
N ARG A 152 -11.96 7.84 -19.50
CA ARG A 152 -11.44 8.89 -20.39
C ARG A 152 -12.27 8.93 -21.68
N GLY A 153 -12.83 10.11 -21.99
CA GLY A 153 -13.67 10.32 -23.18
C GLY A 153 -15.15 9.95 -23.02
N ALA A 154 -15.57 9.43 -21.86
CA ALA A 154 -16.98 9.23 -21.57
C ALA A 154 -17.62 10.52 -21.04
N SER A 155 -18.82 10.84 -21.52
CA SER A 155 -19.60 12.00 -21.02
C SER A 155 -20.33 11.71 -19.71
N PHE A 156 -20.48 10.43 -19.35
CA PHE A 156 -21.18 9.99 -18.15
C PHE A 156 -20.32 8.95 -17.40
N PRO A 157 -20.34 8.97 -16.05
CA PRO A 157 -19.63 7.97 -15.27
C PRO A 157 -20.29 6.61 -15.42
N SER A 158 -19.49 5.55 -15.50
CA SER A 158 -20.00 4.19 -15.29
C SER A 158 -20.16 3.97 -13.79
N SER A 159 -21.40 3.88 -13.31
CA SER A 159 -21.72 3.60 -11.91
C SER A 159 -22.24 2.18 -11.73
N SER A 160 -21.85 1.55 -10.64
CA SER A 160 -22.30 0.22 -10.24
C SER A 160 -22.55 0.17 -8.73
N ARG A 161 -23.36 -0.78 -8.28
CA ARG A 161 -23.42 -1.11 -6.86
C ARG A 161 -22.12 -1.78 -6.46
N ALA A 162 -21.52 -1.33 -5.37
CA ALA A 162 -20.32 -1.92 -4.81
C ALA A 162 -20.56 -2.41 -3.38
N THR A 163 -19.94 -3.54 -3.06
CA THR A 163 -19.81 -4.04 -1.69
C THR A 163 -18.34 -3.98 -1.31
N VAL A 164 -18.03 -3.29 -0.22
CA VAL A 164 -16.69 -3.28 0.37
C VAL A 164 -16.72 -4.17 1.61
N GLN A 165 -15.83 -5.15 1.68
CA GLN A 165 -15.66 -5.98 2.86
C GLN A 165 -14.32 -5.66 3.51
N LEU A 166 -14.37 -5.28 4.77
CA LEU A 166 -13.24 -5.15 5.67
C LEU A 166 -13.22 -6.42 6.52
N ILE A 167 -12.14 -7.19 6.43
CA ILE A 167 -11.98 -8.49 7.10
C ILE A 167 -10.80 -8.39 8.06
N GLY A 168 -10.92 -9.05 9.22
CA GLY A 168 -9.87 -9.08 10.23
C GLY A 168 -9.51 -7.68 10.72
N ASP A 169 -8.22 -7.37 10.77
CA ASP A 169 -7.71 -6.10 11.25
C ASP A 169 -8.20 -4.88 10.45
N ALA A 170 -8.60 -5.05 9.20
CA ALA A 170 -9.19 -3.98 8.40
C ALA A 170 -10.54 -3.50 8.97
N ALA A 171 -11.24 -4.35 9.73
CA ALA A 171 -12.53 -4.05 10.34
C ALA A 171 -12.43 -3.48 11.76
N ASN A 172 -11.22 -3.41 12.34
CA ASN A 172 -10.99 -2.90 13.68
C ASN A 172 -11.32 -1.40 13.80
N GLU A 173 -11.62 -0.95 15.02
CA GLU A 173 -11.87 0.45 15.34
C GLU A 173 -10.88 0.90 16.45
N PRO A 174 -9.72 1.50 16.10
CA PRO A 174 -9.26 1.85 14.75
C PRO A 174 -8.55 0.71 13.97
N PRO A 175 -8.51 0.78 12.63
CA PRO A 175 -7.74 -0.14 11.79
C PRO A 175 -6.26 0.25 11.70
N PRO A 176 -5.36 -0.67 11.30
CA PRO A 176 -3.94 -0.38 11.07
C PRO A 176 -3.79 0.54 9.85
N LEU A 177 -3.52 1.82 10.13
CA LEU A 177 -3.73 2.91 9.19
C LEU A 177 -2.90 2.82 7.89
N PRO A 178 -1.57 2.55 7.93
CA PRO A 178 -0.79 2.46 6.70
C PRO A 178 -1.20 1.28 5.82
N GLN A 179 -1.43 0.10 6.43
CA GLN A 179 -1.86 -1.11 5.72
C GLN A 179 -3.22 -0.91 5.08
N LEU A 180 -4.19 -0.36 5.82
CA LEU A 180 -5.52 -0.06 5.29
C LEU A 180 -5.45 0.94 4.13
N ALA A 181 -4.67 2.02 4.26
CA ALA A 181 -4.53 3.03 3.22
C ALA A 181 -3.95 2.44 1.93
N LEU A 182 -2.89 1.63 2.05
CA LEU A 182 -2.25 0.96 0.91
C LEU A 182 -3.16 -0.10 0.28
N ALA A 183 -3.90 -0.86 1.08
CA ALA A 183 -4.88 -1.85 0.59
C ALA A 183 -6.05 -1.19 -0.14
N LEU A 184 -6.58 -0.06 0.37
CA LEU A 184 -7.60 0.74 -0.32
C LEU A 184 -7.06 1.34 -1.62
N LEU A 185 -5.85 1.87 -1.61
CA LEU A 185 -5.22 2.39 -2.81
C LEU A 185 -5.06 1.29 -3.87
N ALA A 186 -4.59 0.09 -3.47
CA ALA A 186 -4.42 -1.05 -4.38
C ALA A 186 -5.75 -1.49 -5.01
N THR A 187 -6.83 -1.59 -4.22
CA THR A 187 -8.14 -2.04 -4.72
C THR A 187 -8.83 -1.02 -5.63
N MET A 188 -8.41 0.26 -5.58
CA MET A 188 -8.96 1.34 -6.41
C MET A 188 -8.09 1.72 -7.61
N ALA A 189 -6.85 1.22 -7.67
CA ALA A 189 -5.90 1.53 -8.74
C ALA A 189 -5.94 0.54 -9.92
N ASP A 190 -6.84 -0.44 -9.86
CA ASP A 190 -7.12 -1.42 -10.92
C ASP A 190 -8.00 -0.85 -12.04
#